data_AF-A0A359MSN3-F1
#
_entry.id   AF-A0A359MSN3-F1
#
_cell.length_a   1.000
_cell.length_b   1.000
_cell.length_c   1.000
_cell.angle_alpha   90.00
_cell.angle_beta   90.00
_cell.angle_gamma   90.00
#
_symmetry.space_group_name_H-M   'P 1'
#
loop_
_entity.id
_entity.type
_entity.pdbx_description
1 polymer ?
#
loop_
_entity_poly.entity_id
_entity_poly.type
_entity_poly.pdbx_seq_one_letter_code
_entity_poly.pdbx_strand_id
1 'polypeptide(L)'
;PEKTDYGRLITGYECDSRTADAEFLFSKRQYAALTGRTRGADDVIAYHLRQSFVPGEVTSEEANRIGCELARRFTNGKHAFIVCTH
;
A
#
# COMPACT_ATOMS: atom_id res chain seq x y z
N PRO A 1 -7.24 15.87 1.06
CA PRO A 1 -5.93 16.55 1.12
C PRO A 1 -5.48 16.86 2.55
N GLU A 2 -6.29 17.56 3.35
CA GLU A 2 -5.94 17.89 4.76
C GLU A 2 -5.73 16.67 5.65
N LYS A 3 -6.56 15.63 5.50
CA LYS A 3 -6.47 14.40 6.31
C LYS A 3 -5.11 13.69 6.22
N THR A 4 -4.40 13.83 5.10
CA THR A 4 -3.08 13.22 4.88
C THR A 4 -1.93 14.21 5.07
N ASP A 5 -2.16 15.32 5.79
CA ASP A 5 -1.23 16.46 5.88
C ASP A 5 -0.73 16.91 4.51
N TYR A 6 -1.66 17.22 3.61
CA TYR A 6 -1.37 17.62 2.21
C TYR A 6 -0.54 16.62 1.39
N GLY A 7 -0.50 15.35 1.82
CA GLY A 7 0.24 14.29 1.14
C GLY A 7 1.57 13.94 1.81
N ARG A 8 1.95 14.64 2.88
CA ARG A 8 3.17 14.37 3.65
C ARG A 8 3.12 13.01 4.36
N LEU A 9 1.93 12.54 4.72
CA LEU A 9 1.72 11.26 5.41
C LEU A 9 1.34 10.11 4.45
N ILE A 10 1.70 10.25 3.17
CA ILE A 10 1.59 9.19 2.18
C ILE A 10 2.99 8.63 1.93
N THR A 11 3.15 7.34 2.19
CA THR A 11 4.43 6.64 2.01
C THR A 11 4.25 5.50 1.03
N GLY A 12 5.01 5.52 -0.05
CA GLY A 12 5.09 4.44 -1.04
C GLY A 12 6.36 3.62 -0.87
N TYR A 13 6.24 2.31 -1.05
CA TYR A 13 7.36 1.39 -1.16
C TYR A 13 7.31 0.69 -2.52
N GLU A 14 8.40 0.78 -3.28
CA GLU A 14 8.51 0.27 -4.66
C GLU A 14 7.40 0.75 -5.61
N CYS A 15 6.78 1.89 -5.29
CA CYS A 15 5.82 2.59 -6.15
C CYS A 15 5.76 4.08 -5.84
N ASP A 16 5.34 4.89 -6.82
CA ASP A 16 4.96 6.28 -6.58
C ASP A 16 3.47 6.34 -6.23
N SER A 17 3.13 7.08 -5.18
CA SER A 17 1.74 7.16 -4.68
C SER A 17 0.75 7.71 -5.70
N ARG A 18 1.23 8.44 -6.71
CA ARG A 18 0.41 9.02 -7.78
C ARG A 18 0.11 8.05 -8.92
N THR A 19 0.89 6.98 -9.05
CA THR A 19 0.81 6.00 -10.16
C THR A 19 0.68 4.56 -9.69
N ALA A 20 0.44 4.36 -8.41
CA ALA A 20 0.44 3.06 -7.76
C ALA A 20 -0.56 2.06 -8.34
N ASP A 21 -1.74 2.53 -8.75
CA ASP A 21 -2.75 1.71 -9.41
C ASP A 21 -2.22 1.16 -10.74
N ALA A 22 -1.60 2.01 -11.55
CA ALA A 22 -0.98 1.62 -12.82
C ALA A 22 0.22 0.69 -12.60
N GLU A 23 1.05 0.95 -11.60
CA GLU A 23 2.23 0.13 -11.25
C GLU A 23 1.83 -1.25 -10.72
N PHE A 24 0.82 -1.33 -9.85
CA PHE A 24 0.30 -2.61 -9.37
C PHE A 24 -0.31 -3.44 -10.49
N LEU A 25 -1.07 -2.79 -11.39
CA LEU A 25 -1.61 -3.44 -12.58
C LEU A 25 -0.50 -3.93 -13.52
N PHE A 26 0.56 -3.14 -13.69
CA PHE A 26 1.72 -3.53 -14.50
C PHE A 26 2.45 -4.74 -13.91
N SER A 27 2.76 -4.72 -12.61
CA SER A 27 3.39 -5.84 -11.90
C SER A 27 2.59 -7.15 -12.07
N LYS A 28 1.26 -7.05 -11.95
CA LYS A 28 0.36 -8.18 -12.17
C LYS A 28 0.42 -8.71 -13.61
N ARG A 29 0.41 -7.83 -14.61
CA ARG A 29 0.55 -8.23 -16.03
C ARG A 29 1.89 -8.93 -16.29
N GLN A 30 2.97 -8.45 -15.69
CA GLN A 30 4.27 -9.12 -15.76
C GLN A 30 4.23 -10.52 -15.14
N TYR A 31 3.62 -10.68 -13.96
CA TYR A 31 3.45 -12.00 -13.33
C TYR A 31 2.65 -12.97 -14.22
N ALA A 32 1.55 -12.50 -14.81
CA ALA A 32 0.74 -13.32 -15.71
C ALA A 32 1.52 -13.73 -16.97
N ALA A 33 2.28 -12.81 -17.57
CA ALA A 33 3.12 -13.10 -18.73
C ALA A 33 4.24 -14.10 -18.41
N LEU A 34 4.86 -14.01 -17.24
CA LEU A 34 5.94 -14.89 -16.81
C LEU A 34 5.46 -16.29 -16.41
N THR A 35 4.27 -16.41 -15.84
CA THR A 35 3.80 -17.67 -15.24
C THR A 35 2.68 -18.36 -16.02
N GLY A 36 2.05 -17.66 -16.96
CA GLY A 36 0.83 -18.11 -17.65
C GLY A 36 -0.40 -18.21 -16.74
N ARG A 37 -0.31 -17.76 -15.48
CA ARG A 37 -1.41 -17.84 -14.51
C ARG A 37 -2.31 -16.62 -14.63
N THR A 38 -3.57 -16.86 -14.98
CA THR A 38 -4.65 -15.88 -14.92
C THR A 38 -5.59 -16.23 -13.77
N ARG A 39 -5.90 -15.26 -12.91
CA ARG A 39 -7.04 -15.38 -12.00
C ARG A 39 -8.31 -15.00 -12.75
N GLY A 40 -9.37 -15.78 -12.56
CA GLY A 40 -10.68 -15.58 -13.20
C GLY A 40 -11.46 -14.44 -12.56
N ALA A 41 -12.62 -14.73 -11.97
CA ALA A 41 -13.48 -13.70 -11.37
C ALA A 41 -12.83 -12.96 -10.17
N ASP A 42 -11.89 -13.58 -9.46
CA ASP A 42 -11.22 -13.03 -8.27
C ASP A 42 -9.92 -12.26 -8.60
N ASP A 43 -10.01 -11.39 -9.60
CA ASP A 43 -8.85 -10.71 -10.17
C ASP A 43 -8.47 -9.41 -9.42
N VAL A 44 -8.01 -9.56 -8.17
CA VAL A 44 -7.59 -8.41 -7.34
C VAL A 44 -6.25 -7.81 -7.80
N ILE A 45 -6.11 -6.48 -7.73
CA ILE A 45 -4.86 -5.75 -8.05
C ILE A 45 -4.14 -5.26 -6.79
N ALA A 46 -4.85 -5.15 -5.67
CA ALA A 46 -4.34 -4.74 -4.36
C ALA A 46 -5.26 -5.24 -3.25
N TYR A 47 -4.75 -5.28 -2.03
CA TYR A 47 -5.52 -5.48 -0.80
C TYR A 47 -5.48 -4.22 0.04
N HIS A 48 -6.58 -3.90 0.72
CA HIS A 48 -6.67 -2.74 1.61
C HIS A 48 -6.70 -3.22 3.05
N LEU A 49 -5.72 -2.76 3.84
CA LEU A 49 -5.67 -2.96 5.28
C LEU A 49 -5.96 -1.64 6.00
N ARG A 50 -6.80 -1.70 7.03
CA ARG A 50 -7.11 -0.54 7.88
C ARG A 50 -6.70 -0.82 9.31
N GLN A 51 -5.91 0.09 9.87
CA GLN A 51 -5.55 0.15 11.28
C GLN A 51 -6.03 1.49 11.84
N SER A 52 -6.54 1.48 13.06
CA SER A 52 -7.04 2.69 13.72
C SER A 52 -6.51 2.75 15.14
N PHE A 53 -6.23 3.96 15.59
CA PHE A 53 -5.71 4.28 16.92
C PHE A 53 -6.70 5.18 17.64
N VAL A 54 -6.71 5.11 18.96
CA VAL A 54 -7.52 6.02 19.77
C VAL A 54 -6.95 7.44 19.64
N PRO A 55 -7.77 8.51 19.56
CA PRO A 55 -7.27 9.87 19.48
C PRO A 55 -6.30 10.20 20.63
N GLY A 56 -5.08 10.62 20.28
CA GLY A 56 -4.01 10.94 21.24
C GLY A 56 -3.15 9.75 21.68
N GLU A 57 -3.45 8.53 21.24
CA GLU A 57 -2.63 7.34 21.55
C GLU A 57 -1.27 7.37 20.84
N VAL A 58 -1.25 7.82 19.59
CA VAL A 58 -0.06 7.96 18.74
C VAL A 58 -0.12 9.27 17.96
N THR A 59 1.04 9.81 17.57
CA THR A 59 1.08 10.91 16.60
C THR A 59 0.82 10.39 15.18
N SER A 60 0.49 11.27 14.25
CA SER A 60 0.28 10.90 12.84
C SER A 60 1.54 10.31 12.20
N GLU A 61 2.72 10.80 12.56
CA GLU A 61 4.01 10.27 12.12
C GLU A 61 4.26 8.87 12.66
N GLU A 62 3.92 8.64 13.94
CA GLU A 62 4.05 7.32 14.57
C GLU A 62 3.08 6.31 13.95
N ALA A 63 1.83 6.71 13.70
CA ALA A 63 0.85 5.90 12.99
C ALA A 63 1.34 5.52 11.58
N ASN A 64 1.91 6.47 10.83
CA ASN A 64 2.49 6.21 9.50
C ASN A 64 3.66 5.21 9.59
N ARG A 65 4.58 5.39 10.55
CA ARG A 65 5.71 4.48 10.79
C ARG A 65 5.23 3.07 11.11
N ILE A 66 4.25 2.93 12.00
CA ILE A 66 3.64 1.63 12.35
C ILE A 66 3.01 0.98 11.11
N GLY A 67 2.27 1.75 10.32
CA GLY A 67 1.67 1.28 9.07
C GLY A 67 2.71 0.77 8.07
N CYS A 68 3.84 1.46 7.93
CA CYS A 68 4.94 1.04 7.06
C CYS A 68 5.61 -0.25 7.55
N GLU A 69 5.83 -0.38 8.86
CA GLU A 69 6.39 -1.59 9.47
C GLU A 69 5.44 -2.79 9.29
N LEU A 70 4.15 -2.58 9.51
CA LEU A 70 3.10 -3.55 9.29
C LEU A 70 3.07 -4.02 7.84
N ALA A 71 3.03 -3.09 6.89
CA ALA A 71 3.00 -3.40 5.47
C ALA A 71 4.25 -4.18 5.04
N ARG A 72 5.43 -3.76 5.48
CA ARG A 72 6.70 -4.44 5.16
C ARG A 72 6.75 -5.88 5.69
N ARG A 73 6.25 -6.11 6.91
CA ARG A 73 6.15 -7.46 7.48
C ARG A 73 5.12 -8.31 6.74
N PHE A 74 3.97 -7.73 6.41
CA PHE A 74 2.89 -8.42 5.71
C PHE A 74 3.28 -8.85 4.30
N THR A 75 3.98 -7.98 3.56
CA THR A 75 4.47 -8.29 2.21
C THR A 75 5.77 -9.06 2.19
N ASN A 76 6.40 -9.25 3.36
CA ASN A 76 7.76 -9.80 3.51
C ASN A 76 8.79 -9.09 2.60
N GLY A 77 8.56 -7.80 2.32
CA GLY A 77 9.38 -7.00 1.40
C GLY A 77 9.35 -7.44 -0.07
N LYS A 78 8.37 -8.24 -0.49
CA LYS A 78 8.29 -8.79 -1.87
C LYS A 78 7.23 -8.12 -2.75
N HIS A 79 6.48 -7.17 -2.19
CA HIS A 79 5.39 -6.50 -2.88
C HIS A 79 5.40 -5.01 -2.57
N ALA A 80 5.15 -4.20 -3.60
CA ALA A 80 4.93 -2.78 -3.48
C ALA A 80 3.67 -2.49 -2.65
N PHE A 81 3.68 -1.38 -1.91
CA PHE A 81 2.55 -0.98 -1.06
C PHE A 81 2.53 0.53 -0.83
N ILE A 82 1.38 1.02 -0.37
CA ILE A 82 1.19 2.41 0.05
C ILE A 82 0.55 2.45 1.42
N VAL A 83 1.04 3.37 2.24
CA VAL A 83 0.47 3.71 3.54
C VAL A 83 -0.02 5.16 3.50
N CYS A 84 -1.30 5.35 3.78
CA CYS A 84 -1.93 6.65 3.94
C CYS A 84 -2.41 6.79 5.38
N THR A 85 -1.93 7.82 6.08
CA THR A 85 -2.43 8.17 7.42
C THR A 85 -3.44 9.32 7.31
N HIS A 86 -4.55 9.23 8.04
CA HIS A 86 -5.74 10.07 7.93
C HIS A 86 -6.09 10.80 9.23
#